data_AF-A0A957TM34-F1
#
_entry.id   AF-A0A957TM34-F1
#
_cell.length_a   1.000
_cell.length_b   1.000
_cell.length_c   1.000
_cell.angle_alpha   90.00
_cell.angle_beta   90.00
_cell.angle_gamma   90.00
#
_symmetry.space_group_name_H-M   'P 1'
#
loop_
_entity.id
_entity.type
_entity.pdbx_description
1 polymer ?
#
loop_
_entity_poly.entity_id
_entity_poly.type
_entity_poly.pdbx_seq_one_letter_code
_entity_poly.pdbx_strand_id
1 'polypeptide(L)'
;MFGFLLRFARQVVAGVMSQLTQQMNIVQQQAYRPMQMMVQQVTGGVWIGKGADAFVQEVQSMMMPNTNTIIQTITKTHRDIQRAIDVIDRADRQVQQKVNGLADLFNSIF
;
A
#
# COMPACT_ATOMS: atom_id res chain seq x y z
N MET A 1 13.80 -17.91 -20.14
CA MET A 1 13.78 -16.43 -20.28
C MET A 1 12.58 -15.80 -19.56
N PHE A 2 11.35 -16.29 -19.75
CA PHE A 2 10.13 -15.75 -19.11
C PHE A 2 10.16 -15.77 -17.56
N GLY A 3 10.60 -16.88 -16.95
CA GLY A 3 10.73 -16.99 -15.49
C GLY A 3 11.80 -16.06 -14.87
N PHE A 4 12.81 -15.65 -15.63
CA PHE A 4 13.83 -14.70 -15.17
C PHE A 4 13.28 -13.27 -15.10
N LEU A 5 12.52 -12.86 -16.13
CA LEU A 5 11.83 -11.57 -16.16
C LEU A 5 10.76 -11.47 -15.07
N LEU A 6 10.02 -12.55 -14.81
CA LEU A 6 9.04 -12.62 -13.73
C LEU A 6 9.68 -12.50 -12.34
N ARG A 7 10.83 -13.16 -12.12
CA ARG A 7 11.58 -13.03 -10.86
C ARG A 7 12.09 -11.61 -10.64
N PHE A 8 12.61 -10.97 -11.68
CA PHE A 8 13.05 -9.57 -11.61
C PHE A 8 11.87 -8.63 -11.32
N ALA A 9 10.74 -8.82 -12.00
CA ALA A 9 9.52 -8.05 -11.74
C ALA A 9 9.03 -8.22 -10.29
N ARG A 10 9.04 -9.43 -9.73
CA ARG A 10 8.68 -9.66 -8.31
C ARG A 10 9.58 -8.88 -7.36
N GLN A 11 10.88 -8.83 -7.62
CA GLN A 11 11.83 -8.12 -6.76
C GLN A 11 11.60 -6.60 -6.79
N VAL A 12 11.36 -6.04 -7.98
CA VAL A 12 11.02 -4.61 -8.13
C VAL A 12 9.71 -4.30 -7.43
N VAL A 13 8.68 -5.13 -7.62
CA VAL A 13 7.37 -4.93 -6.98
C VAL A 13 7.46 -5.04 -5.47
N ALA A 14 8.23 -6.00 -4.93
CA ALA A 14 8.48 -6.10 -3.50
C ALA A 14 9.14 -4.82 -2.93
N GLY A 15 10.07 -4.22 -3.68
CA GLY A 15 10.66 -2.92 -3.36
C GLY A 15 9.62 -1.81 -3.29
N VAL A 16 8.72 -1.71 -4.28
CA VAL A 16 7.63 -0.73 -4.29
C VAL A 16 6.66 -0.95 -3.13
N MET A 17 6.30 -2.20 -2.82
CA MET A 17 5.41 -2.54 -1.70
C MET A 17 6.02 -2.15 -0.35
N SER A 18 7.34 -2.35 -0.18
CA SER A 18 8.08 -1.87 0.99
C SER A 18 8.04 -0.34 1.09
N GLN A 19 8.26 0.37 -0.02
CA GLN A 19 8.21 1.83 -0.05
C GLN A 19 6.80 2.36 0.27
N LEU A 20 5.74 1.74 -0.24
CA LEU A 20 4.36 2.10 0.09
C LEU A 20 4.06 1.92 1.58
N THR A 21 4.53 0.82 2.18
CA THR A 21 4.39 0.57 3.62
C THR A 21 5.13 1.63 4.44
N GLN A 22 6.33 2.01 4.03
CA GLN A 22 7.10 3.08 4.68
C GLN A 22 6.38 4.43 4.57
N GLN A 23 5.87 4.79 3.40
CA GLN A 23 5.10 6.02 3.20
C GLN A 23 3.83 6.04 4.07
N MET A 24 3.13 4.92 4.19
CA MET A 24 1.99 4.80 5.09
C MET A 24 2.38 5.09 6.54
N ASN A 25 3.49 4.51 7.01
CA ASN A 25 3.99 4.74 8.36
C ASN A 25 4.40 6.20 8.58
N ILE A 26 5.05 6.82 7.60
CA ILE A 26 5.42 8.24 7.64
C ILE A 26 4.16 9.10 7.79
N VAL A 27 3.15 8.92 6.94
CA VAL A 27 1.92 9.72 6.99
C VAL A 27 1.18 9.53 8.33
N GLN A 28 1.10 8.30 8.84
CA GLN A 28 0.46 8.05 10.13
C GLN A 28 1.23 8.65 11.31
N GLN A 29 2.55 8.46 11.35
CA GLN A 29 3.36 8.81 12.51
C GLN A 29 3.80 10.27 12.52
N GLN A 30 4.05 10.86 11.35
CA GLN A 30 4.60 12.21 11.23
C GLN A 30 3.52 13.26 10.96
N ALA A 31 2.38 12.89 10.40
CA ALA A 31 1.29 13.83 10.15
C ALA A 31 0.08 13.57 11.07
N TYR A 32 -0.53 12.38 10.97
CA TYR A 32 -1.80 12.12 11.65
C TYR A 32 -1.71 12.18 13.17
N ARG A 33 -0.74 11.48 13.78
CA ARG A 33 -0.56 11.46 15.24
C ARG A 33 -0.21 12.85 15.81
N PRO A 34 0.75 13.61 15.27
CA PRO A 34 1.04 14.95 15.77
C PRO A 34 -0.15 15.89 15.69
N MET A 35 -0.92 15.85 14.60
CA MET A 35 -2.14 16.65 14.48
C MET A 35 -3.17 16.30 15.56
N GLN A 36 -3.39 15.00 15.82
CA GLN A 36 -4.27 14.58 16.93
C GLN A 36 -3.78 15.08 18.29
N MET A 37 -2.48 14.95 18.56
CA MET A 37 -1.90 15.42 19.83
C MET A 37 -2.03 16.94 19.99
N MET A 38 -1.75 17.71 18.94
CA MET A 38 -1.89 19.16 18.96
C MET A 38 -3.35 19.57 19.20
N VAL A 39 -4.30 18.96 18.50
CA VAL A 39 -5.73 19.21 18.72
C VAL A 39 -6.11 18.89 20.17
N GLN A 40 -5.66 17.77 20.74
CA GLN A 40 -5.94 17.43 22.13
C GLN A 40 -5.35 18.43 23.13
N GLN A 41 -4.12 18.89 22.91
CA GLN A 41 -3.50 19.91 23.75
C GLN A 41 -4.26 21.24 23.71
N VAL A 42 -4.68 21.67 22.52
CA VAL A 42 -5.45 22.89 22.33
C VAL A 42 -6.83 22.77 23.00
N THR A 43 -7.52 21.65 22.79
CA THR A 43 -8.82 21.38 23.43
C THR A 43 -8.72 21.23 24.95
N GLY A 44 -7.56 20.78 25.45
CA GLY A 44 -7.22 20.69 26.87
C GLY A 44 -6.90 22.02 27.55
N GLY A 45 -7.00 23.14 26.82
CA GLY A 45 -6.85 24.48 27.38
C GLY A 45 -5.42 25.03 27.38
N VAL A 46 -4.46 24.36 26.72
CA VAL A 46 -3.10 24.91 26.53
C VAL A 46 -3.14 26.18 25.67
N TRP A 47 -4.11 26.26 24.76
CA TRP A 47 -4.38 27.44 23.94
C TRP A 47 -5.89 27.69 23.87
N ILE A 48 -6.32 28.89 24.29
CA ILE A 48 -7.72 29.27 24.38
C ILE A 48 -7.95 30.56 23.58
N GLY A 49 -9.02 30.58 22.78
CA GLY A 49 -9.46 31.74 22.02
C GLY A 49 -9.94 31.39 20.61
N LYS A 50 -10.50 32.37 19.88
CA LYS A 50 -11.08 32.16 18.55
C LYS A 50 -10.12 31.52 17.53
N GLY A 51 -8.82 31.83 17.64
CA GLY A 51 -7.79 31.21 16.79
C GLY A 51 -7.55 29.74 17.12
N ALA A 52 -7.66 29.36 18.40
CA ALA A 52 -7.57 27.98 18.86
C ALA A 52 -8.75 27.15 18.35
N ASP A 53 -9.95 27.70 18.44
CA ASP A 53 -11.18 27.07 17.94
C ASP A 53 -11.13 26.88 16.42
N ALA A 54 -10.71 27.91 15.67
CA ALA A 54 -10.54 27.86 14.23
C ALA A 54 -9.49 26.82 13.81
N PHE A 55 -8.37 26.76 14.52
CA PHE A 55 -7.33 25.74 14.29
C PHE A 55 -7.87 24.32 14.49
N VAL A 56 -8.54 24.05 15.62
CA VAL A 56 -9.13 22.75 15.90
C VAL A 56 -10.15 22.38 14.81
N GLN A 57 -11.00 23.32 14.42
CA GLN A 57 -11.99 23.12 13.38
C GLN A 57 -11.35 22.80 12.03
N GLU A 58 -10.34 23.55 11.60
CA GLU A 58 -9.64 23.34 10.32
C GLU A 58 -8.88 22.01 10.30
N VAL A 59 -8.20 21.66 11.39
CA VAL A 59 -7.46 20.40 11.49
C VAL A 59 -8.42 19.21 11.48
N GLN A 60 -9.52 19.27 12.22
CA GLN A 60 -10.50 18.19 12.29
C GLN A 60 -11.33 18.05 11.00
N SER A 61 -11.67 19.17 10.35
CA SER A 61 -12.56 19.16 9.17
C SER A 61 -11.85 18.95 7.85
N MET A 62 -10.58 19.37 7.72
CA MET A 62 -9.85 19.27 6.46
C MET A 62 -8.59 18.41 6.58
N MET A 63 -7.70 18.70 7.52
CA MET A 63 -6.36 18.08 7.54
C MET A 63 -6.40 16.60 7.91
N MET A 64 -7.11 16.23 8.99
CA MET A 64 -7.24 14.84 9.43
C MET A 64 -7.96 13.96 8.40
N PRO A 65 -9.12 14.36 7.82
CA PRO A 65 -9.78 13.59 6.77
C PRO A 65 -8.92 13.41 5.53
N ASN A 66 -8.25 14.47 5.05
CA ASN A 66 -7.39 14.38 3.87
C ASN A 66 -6.20 13.44 4.10
N THR A 67 -5.60 13.48 5.29
CA THR A 67 -4.53 12.55 5.69
C THR A 67 -5.01 11.10 5.71
N ASN A 68 -6.25 10.87 6.17
CA ASN A 68 -6.87 9.55 6.14
C ASN A 68 -7.11 9.07 4.70
N THR A 69 -7.55 9.94 3.79
CA THR A 69 -7.70 9.63 2.36
C THR A 69 -6.38 9.20 1.73
N ILE A 70 -5.26 9.84 2.08
CA ILE A 70 -3.92 9.44 1.63
C ILE A 70 -3.59 8.02 2.10
N ILE A 71 -3.80 7.73 3.39
CA ILE A 71 -3.56 6.39 3.97
C ILE A 71 -4.40 5.33 3.26
N GLN A 72 -5.68 5.62 3.02
CA GLN A 72 -6.59 4.72 2.32
C GLN A 72 -6.13 4.46 0.88
N THR A 73 -5.66 5.50 0.19
CA THR A 73 -5.15 5.40 -1.18
C THR A 73 -3.91 4.53 -1.23
N ILE A 74 -2.93 4.75 -0.34
CA ILE A 74 -1.73 3.91 -0.22
C ILE A 74 -2.11 2.44 0.05
N THR A 75 -3.03 2.22 0.99
CA THR A 75 -3.51 0.88 1.35
C THR A 75 -4.22 0.17 0.20
N LYS A 76 -5.01 0.92 -0.57
CA LYS A 76 -5.68 0.40 -1.76
C LYS A 76 -4.66 0.00 -2.83
N THR A 77 -3.73 0.90 -3.17
CA THR A 77 -2.66 0.64 -4.14
C THR A 77 -1.84 -0.59 -3.74
N HIS A 78 -1.47 -0.72 -2.46
CA HIS A 78 -0.77 -1.90 -1.94
C HIS A 78 -1.56 -3.20 -2.21
N ARG A 79 -2.86 -3.22 -1.90
CA ARG A 79 -3.71 -4.39 -2.16
C ARG A 79 -3.86 -4.71 -3.65
N ASP A 80 -4.03 -3.70 -4.49
CA ASP A 80 -4.19 -3.88 -5.93
C ASP A 80 -2.92 -4.45 -6.55
N ILE A 81 -1.74 -3.99 -6.12
CA ILE A 81 -0.44 -4.55 -6.52
C ILE A 81 -0.30 -6.00 -6.06
N GLN A 82 -0.63 -6.31 -4.79
CA GLN A 82 -0.57 -7.68 -4.28
C GLN A 82 -1.47 -8.61 -5.11
N ARG A 83 -2.70 -8.17 -5.41
CA ARG A 83 -3.64 -8.94 -6.24
C ARG A 83 -3.08 -9.19 -7.64
N ALA A 84 -2.39 -8.21 -8.24
CA ALA A 84 -1.76 -8.38 -9.54
C ALA A 84 -0.66 -9.46 -9.50
N ILE A 85 0.16 -9.49 -8.45
CA ILE A 85 1.17 -10.54 -8.24
C ILE A 85 0.50 -11.91 -8.13
N ASP A 86 -0.56 -12.03 -7.33
CA ASP A 86 -1.26 -13.32 -7.15
C ASP A 86 -1.90 -13.83 -8.45
N VAL A 87 -2.33 -12.94 -9.34
CA VAL A 87 -2.83 -13.28 -10.68
C VAL A 87 -1.69 -13.80 -11.55
N ILE A 88 -0.56 -13.10 -11.56
CA ILE A 88 0.64 -13.51 -12.31
C ILE A 88 1.13 -14.89 -11.85
N ASP A 89 1.18 -15.13 -10.55
CA ASP A 89 1.64 -16.41 -9.98
C ASP A 89 0.69 -17.57 -10.26
N ARG A 90 -0.60 -17.31 -10.42
CA ARG A 90 -1.56 -18.31 -10.88
C ARG A 90 -1.38 -18.60 -12.37
N ALA A 91 -1.19 -17.58 -13.20
CA ALA A 91 -0.95 -17.75 -14.62
C ALA A 91 0.34 -18.55 -14.87
N ASP A 92 1.42 -18.26 -14.15
CA ASP A 92 2.70 -18.97 -14.26
C ASP A 92 2.55 -20.46 -13.93
N ARG A 93 1.86 -20.79 -12.82
CA ARG A 93 1.55 -22.19 -12.45
C ARG A 93 0.75 -22.92 -13.51
N GLN A 94 -0.24 -22.26 -14.12
CA GLN A 94 -1.06 -22.86 -15.18
C GLN A 94 -0.23 -23.12 -16.46
N VAL A 95 0.64 -22.19 -16.83
CA VAL A 95 1.54 -22.35 -17.98
C VAL A 95 2.49 -23.52 -17.73
N GLN A 96 3.09 -23.60 -16.55
CA GLN A 96 4.06 -24.65 -16.24
C GLN A 96 3.41 -26.05 -16.20
N GLN A 97 2.19 -26.16 -15.68
CA GLN A 97 1.40 -27.41 -15.76
C GLN A 97 1.12 -27.83 -17.21
N LYS A 98 0.75 -26.87 -18.08
CA LYS A 98 0.48 -27.16 -19.50
C LYS A 98 1.76 -27.57 -20.24
N VAL A 99 2.88 -26.89 -20.00
CA VAL A 99 4.17 -27.20 -20.62
C VAL A 99 4.65 -28.59 -20.21
N ASN A 100 4.58 -28.93 -18.92
CA ASN A 100 4.95 -30.26 -18.44
C ASN A 100 4.05 -31.34 -19.04
N GLY A 101 2.74 -31.11 -19.08
CA GLY A 101 1.80 -32.05 -19.70
C GLY A 101 2.05 -32.26 -21.21
N LEU A 102 2.45 -31.21 -21.94
CA LEU A 102 2.87 -31.34 -23.34
C LEU A 102 4.19 -32.11 -23.47
N ALA A 103 5.17 -31.83 -22.62
CA ALA A 103 6.46 -32.52 -22.63
C ALA A 103 6.31 -34.02 -22.34
N ASP A 104 5.47 -34.39 -21.38
CA ASP A 104 5.15 -35.79 -21.07
C ASP A 104 4.46 -36.48 -22.24
N LEU A 105 3.54 -35.77 -22.92
CA LEU A 105 2.89 -36.26 -24.13
C LEU A 105 3.95 -36.53 -25.21
N PHE A 106 4.84 -35.59 -25.50
CA PHE A 106 5.91 -35.77 -26.50
C PHE A 106 6.87 -36.92 -26.14
N ASN A 107 7.23 -37.09 -24.87
CA ASN A 107 8.06 -38.21 -24.40
C ASN A 107 7.34 -39.58 -24.46
N SER A 108 6.01 -39.61 -24.62
CA SER A 108 5.25 -40.86 -24.76
C SER A 108 5.10 -41.31 -26.22
N ILE A 109 5.34 -40.42 -27.18
CA ILE A 109 5.18 -40.68 -28.63
C ILE A 109 6.53 -40.89 -29.34
N PHE A 110 7.64 -40.52 -28.71
CA PHE A 110 9.01 -40.78 -29.13
C PHE A 110 9.69 -41.74 -28.14
#